data_AF-A0A482WP55-F1
#
_entry.id   AF-A0A482WP55-F1
#
_cell.length_a   1.000
_cell.length_b   1.000
_cell.length_c   1.000
_cell.angle_alpha   90.00
_cell.angle_beta   90.00
_cell.angle_gamma   90.00
#
_symmetry.space_group_name_H-M   'P 1'
#
loop_
_entity.id
_entity.type
_entity.pdbx_description
1 polymer ?
#
loop_
_entity_poly.entity_id
_entity_poly.type
_entity_poly.pdbx_seq_one_letter_code
_entity_poly.pdbx_strand_id
1 'polypeptide(L)'
;MIPCNLAGSGLMSEFSGFLSWDKDACHVDLEKELQSLASQSPDGEESKNGERLIQFASENLVTEVLIHPTLNTLTQCVRNLLSSFTRHRHIIHAGYTFTGNGSWIVQDGTFSLADLIDAFQETDVLRVLRAYENTIPTLYCDYVY
;
A
#
# COMPACT_ATOMS: atom_id res chain seq x y z
N MET A 1 6.87 -8.57 9.93
CA MET A 1 5.44 -8.45 9.58
C MET A 1 4.79 -7.47 10.51
N ILE A 2 4.41 -6.29 10.02
CA ILE A 2 3.61 -5.35 10.81
C ILE A 2 2.38 -6.14 11.28
N PRO A 3 2.21 -6.37 12.59
CA PRO A 3 1.21 -7.31 13.07
C PRO A 3 -0.19 -6.78 12.74
N CYS A 4 -0.90 -7.48 11.84
CA CYS A 4 -2.24 -7.12 11.37
C CYS A 4 -3.35 -7.41 12.40
N ASN A 5 -3.03 -7.54 13.69
CA ASN A 5 -4.00 -7.87 14.72
C ASN A 5 -4.51 -6.59 15.40
N LEU A 6 -5.29 -5.80 14.65
CA LEU A 6 -5.85 -4.50 15.09
C LEU A 6 -7.29 -4.58 15.59
N ALA A 7 -7.78 -5.76 15.94
CA ALA A 7 -9.15 -5.95 16.44
C ALA A 7 -9.43 -5.25 17.80
N GLY A 8 -8.44 -4.61 18.44
CA GLY A 8 -8.56 -4.07 19.80
C GLY A 8 -8.62 -2.54 19.95
N SER A 9 -8.29 -1.76 18.91
CA SER A 9 -8.35 -0.29 18.97
C SER A 9 -9.63 0.19 18.30
N GLY A 10 -10.58 0.70 19.09
CA GLY A 10 -11.93 1.12 18.66
C GLY A 10 -12.02 2.24 17.60
N LEU A 11 -10.92 2.58 16.92
CA LEU A 11 -10.89 3.46 15.75
C LEU A 11 -11.16 2.73 14.42
N MET A 12 -11.23 1.39 14.40
CA MET A 12 -11.46 0.58 13.18
C MET A 12 -12.75 -0.26 13.20
N SER A 13 -13.77 0.08 14.00
CA SER A 13 -15.03 -0.69 14.00
C SER A 13 -15.82 -0.61 12.69
N GLU A 14 -15.42 0.26 11.75
CA GLU A 14 -16.07 0.43 10.45
C GLU A 14 -15.29 -0.15 9.26
N PHE A 15 -14.07 -0.66 9.49
CA PHE A 15 -13.27 -1.28 8.43
C PHE A 15 -13.24 -2.80 8.64
N SER A 16 -13.89 -3.57 7.75
CA SER A 16 -13.63 -5.01 7.69
C SER A 16 -12.13 -5.19 7.44
N GLY A 17 -11.42 -5.82 8.37
CA GLY A 17 -9.95 -5.78 8.47
C GLY A 17 -9.15 -6.16 7.22
N PHE A 18 -7.82 -6.20 7.36
CA PHE A 18 -6.92 -6.61 6.27
C PHE A 18 -7.29 -8.01 5.77
N LEU A 19 -7.69 -8.11 4.51
CA LEU A 19 -7.99 -9.39 3.85
C LEU A 19 -6.76 -9.80 3.02
N SER A 20 -6.72 -11.05 2.56
CA SER A 20 -5.79 -11.57 1.53
C SER A 20 -6.51 -11.60 0.18
N TRP A 21 -5.83 -11.26 -0.93
CA TRP A 21 -6.50 -10.98 -2.21
C TRP A 21 -7.37 -12.14 -2.67
N ASP A 22 -8.67 -11.88 -2.91
CA ASP A 22 -9.59 -12.83 -3.53
C ASP A 22 -9.63 -12.59 -5.05
N LYS A 23 -9.06 -13.54 -5.80
CA LYS A 23 -9.00 -13.52 -7.27
C LYS A 23 -10.39 -13.57 -7.90
N ASP A 24 -11.37 -14.19 -7.26
CA ASP A 24 -12.72 -14.41 -7.80
C ASP A 24 -13.67 -13.24 -7.49
N ALA A 25 -13.37 -12.45 -6.45
CA ALA A 25 -14.13 -11.25 -6.10
C ALA A 25 -13.68 -9.99 -6.86
N CYS A 26 -12.46 -9.99 -7.41
CA CYS A 26 -11.93 -8.86 -8.15
C CYS A 26 -12.31 -8.95 -9.64
N HIS A 27 -13.13 -8.02 -10.13
CA HIS A 27 -13.54 -7.95 -11.54
C HIS A 27 -12.38 -7.62 -12.51
N VAL A 28 -11.17 -7.41 -12.00
CA VAL A 28 -9.95 -7.11 -12.75
C VAL A 28 -9.03 -8.33 -12.71
N ASP A 29 -8.59 -8.77 -13.89
CA ASP A 29 -7.54 -9.79 -14.02
C ASP A 29 -6.18 -9.16 -13.69
N LEU A 30 -5.88 -9.07 -12.39
CA LEU A 30 -4.63 -8.48 -11.89
C LEU A 30 -3.41 -9.26 -12.35
N GLU A 31 -3.52 -10.56 -12.62
CA GLU A 31 -2.39 -11.36 -13.12
C GLU A 31 -1.99 -10.89 -14.53
N LYS A 32 -2.97 -10.67 -15.40
CA LYS A 32 -2.73 -10.10 -16.73
C LYS A 32 -2.18 -8.68 -16.67
N GLU A 33 -2.70 -7.82 -15.80
CA GLU A 33 -2.22 -6.44 -15.64
C GLU A 33 -0.78 -6.40 -15.12
N LEU A 34 -0.44 -7.23 -14.13
CA LEU A 34 0.93 -7.35 -13.61
C LEU A 34 1.90 -7.93 -14.65
N GLN A 35 1.47 -8.91 -15.46
CA GLN A 35 2.27 -9.39 -16.59
C GLN A 35 2.50 -8.30 -17.63
N SER A 36 1.48 -7.48 -17.91
CA SER A 36 1.61 -6.32 -18.80
C SER A 36 2.65 -5.33 -18.27
N LEU A 37 2.57 -4.97 -16.99
CA LEU A 37 3.57 -4.13 -16.31
C LEU A 37 4.98 -4.71 -16.43
N ALA A 38 5.15 -6.00 -16.09
CA ALA A 38 6.43 -6.68 -16.16
C ALA A 38 7.00 -6.71 -17.59
N SER A 39 6.15 -6.88 -18.60
CA SER A 39 6.57 -6.88 -20.00
C SER A 39 6.97 -5.51 -20.53
N GLN A 40 6.33 -4.44 -20.04
CA GLN A 40 6.67 -3.07 -20.44
C GLN A 40 7.97 -2.59 -19.80
N SER A 41 8.33 -3.14 -18.63
CA SER A 41 9.54 -2.80 -17.87
C SER A 41 9.81 -1.29 -17.83
N PRO A 42 8.84 -0.45 -17.40
CA PRO A 42 8.99 1.00 -17.43
C PRO A 42 10.18 1.43 -16.57
N ASP A 43 10.97 2.37 -17.09
CA ASP A 43 12.06 2.98 -16.36
C ASP A 43 11.47 3.82 -15.20
N GLY A 44 11.97 3.58 -13.99
CA GLY A 44 11.56 4.33 -12.80
C GLY A 44 12.31 5.65 -12.67
N GLU A 45 11.68 6.62 -12.00
CA GLU A 45 12.35 7.85 -11.59
C GLU A 45 13.43 7.52 -10.56
N GLU A 46 14.69 7.83 -10.88
CA GLU A 46 15.82 7.63 -9.98
C GLU A 46 16.03 8.86 -9.10
N SER A 47 16.08 8.63 -7.80
CA SER A 47 16.36 9.62 -6.77
C SER A 47 17.74 9.34 -6.15
N LYS A 48 18.10 10.11 -5.12
CA LYS A 48 19.38 9.95 -4.42
C LYS A 48 19.47 8.55 -3.79
N ASN A 49 20.70 8.07 -3.61
CA ASN A 49 20.99 6.81 -2.93
C ASN A 49 20.36 5.56 -3.57
N GLY A 50 20.08 5.58 -4.88
CA GLY A 50 19.53 4.44 -5.60
C GLY A 50 18.07 4.12 -5.27
N GLU A 51 17.36 5.07 -4.65
CA GLU A 51 15.90 5.07 -4.56
C GLU A 51 15.31 5.15 -5.97
N ARG A 52 14.33 4.30 -6.28
CA ARG A 52 13.55 4.40 -7.52
C ARG A 52 12.05 4.30 -7.26
N LEU A 53 11.30 5.12 -7.98
CA LEU A 53 9.85 5.07 -8.03
C LEU A 53 9.42 4.74 -9.46
N ILE A 54 8.81 3.58 -9.66
CA ILE A 54 8.22 3.18 -10.93
C ILE A 54 6.71 3.35 -10.79
N GLN A 55 6.10 4.15 -11.66
CA GLN A 55 4.66 4.35 -11.68
C GLN A 55 4.08 3.78 -12.97
N PHE A 56 2.97 3.08 -12.82
CA PHE A 56 2.23 2.51 -13.93
C PHE A 56 0.75 2.75 -13.74
N ALA A 57 0.07 3.13 -14.81
CA ALA A 57 -1.37 3.28 -14.83
C ALA A 57 -1.92 2.69 -16.12
N SER A 58 -2.85 1.76 -15.97
CA SER A 58 -3.74 1.27 -17.03
C SER A 58 -5.17 1.75 -16.75
N GLU A 59 -6.11 1.36 -17.61
CA GLU A 59 -7.54 1.65 -17.41
C GLU A 59 -8.08 1.04 -16.10
N ASN A 60 -7.50 -0.08 -15.67
CA ASN A 60 -8.02 -0.88 -14.56
C ASN A 60 -7.08 -0.98 -13.35
N LEU A 61 -5.81 -0.62 -13.50
CA LEU A 61 -4.79 -0.76 -12.47
C LEU A 61 -3.90 0.47 -12.39
N VAL A 62 -3.74 1.01 -11.19
CA VAL A 62 -2.66 1.95 -10.86
C VAL A 62 -1.69 1.23 -9.94
N THR A 63 -0.40 1.30 -10.24
CA THR A 63 0.66 0.62 -9.48
C THR A 63 1.84 1.55 -9.27
N GLU A 64 2.33 1.60 -8.03
CA GLU A 64 3.58 2.27 -7.68
C GLU A 64 4.53 1.21 -7.11
N VAL A 65 5.71 1.06 -7.71
CA VAL A 65 6.77 0.16 -7.24
C VAL A 65 7.91 1.00 -6.68
N LEU A 66 8.19 0.80 -5.40
CA LEU A 66 9.25 1.48 -4.67
C LEU A 66 10.45 0.56 -4.51
N ILE A 67 11.61 0.98 -5.02
CA ILE A 67 12.88 0.26 -4.89
C ILE A 67 13.80 1.06 -3.98
N HIS A 68 14.24 0.43 -2.89
CA HIS A 68 14.99 1.08 -1.82
C HIS A 68 14.40 2.47 -1.43
N PRO A 69 13.12 2.56 -1.05
CA PRO A 69 12.53 3.84 -0.68
C PRO A 69 13.14 4.40 0.60
N THR A 70 13.16 5.72 0.69
CA THR A 70 13.26 6.44 1.96
C THR A 70 11.91 6.43 2.69
N LEU A 71 11.92 6.68 4.00
CA LEU A 71 10.71 6.77 4.82
C LEU A 71 9.77 7.87 4.30
N ASN A 72 10.32 8.99 3.86
CA ASN A 72 9.55 10.10 3.31
C ASN A 72 8.79 9.69 2.03
N THR A 73 9.49 9.09 1.08
CA THR A 73 8.88 8.63 -0.19
C THR A 73 7.82 7.56 0.06
N LEU A 74 8.11 6.56 0.90
CA LEU A 74 7.15 5.53 1.26
C LEU A 74 5.90 6.13 1.90
N THR A 75 6.06 7.02 2.87
CA THR A 75 4.92 7.67 3.57
C THR A 75 4.06 8.46 2.60
N GLN A 76 4.69 9.19 1.66
CA GLN A 76 3.97 9.95 0.65
C GLN A 76 3.17 9.04 -0.30
N CYS A 77 3.76 7.96 -0.80
CA CYS A 77 3.07 7.00 -1.67
C CYS A 77 1.90 6.32 -0.93
N VAL A 78 2.07 5.94 0.34
CA VAL A 78 0.98 5.39 1.14
C VAL A 78 -0.16 6.40 1.28
N ARG A 79 0.13 7.68 1.58
CA ARG A 79 -0.90 8.73 1.65
C ARG A 79 -1.60 8.94 0.31
N ASN A 80 -0.86 8.94 -0.80
CA ASN A 80 -1.43 9.06 -2.15
C ASN A 80 -2.36 7.88 -2.47
N LEU A 81 -1.96 6.66 -2.14
CA LEU A 81 -2.79 5.47 -2.28
C LEU A 81 -4.08 5.59 -1.46
N LEU A 82 -3.98 5.98 -0.18
CA LEU A 82 -5.12 6.12 0.72
C LEU A 82 -6.07 7.26 0.34
N SER A 83 -5.57 8.30 -0.33
CA SER A 83 -6.37 9.42 -0.86
C SER A 83 -6.84 9.19 -2.30
N SER A 84 -6.44 8.09 -2.95
CA SER A 84 -6.90 7.77 -4.30
C SER A 84 -8.39 7.38 -4.32
N PHE A 85 -9.06 7.69 -5.44
CA PHE A 85 -10.46 7.33 -5.68
C PHE A 85 -10.64 5.88 -6.17
N THR A 86 -9.76 4.98 -5.73
CA THR A 86 -9.78 3.58 -6.14
C THR A 86 -10.60 2.73 -5.16
N ARG A 87 -11.37 1.78 -5.71
CA ARG A 87 -12.23 0.90 -4.90
C ARG A 87 -11.43 -0.11 -4.09
N HIS A 88 -10.38 -0.68 -4.69
CA HIS A 88 -9.52 -1.69 -4.08
C HIS A 88 -8.08 -1.16 -4.03
N ARG A 89 -7.42 -1.32 -2.89
CA ARG A 89 -6.08 -0.78 -2.62
C ARG A 89 -5.23 -1.86 -1.99
N HIS A 90 -4.09 -2.13 -2.59
CA HIS A 90 -3.18 -3.19 -2.16
C HIS A 90 -1.83 -2.58 -1.83
N ILE A 91 -1.20 -3.02 -0.74
CA ILE A 91 0.20 -2.70 -0.47
C ILE A 91 0.95 -4.00 -0.27
N ILE A 92 1.91 -4.26 -1.14
CA ILE A 92 2.74 -5.46 -1.07
C ILE A 92 4.12 -5.04 -0.59
N HIS A 93 4.61 -5.67 0.47
CA HIS A 93 5.95 -5.41 0.97
C HIS A 93 6.84 -6.63 0.73
N ALA A 94 7.78 -6.47 -0.20
CA ALA A 94 8.83 -7.45 -0.48
C ALA A 94 10.16 -6.90 0.04
N GLY A 95 10.46 -7.15 1.32
CA GLY A 95 11.68 -6.65 1.94
C GLY A 95 11.82 -7.03 3.41
N TYR A 96 12.89 -6.54 4.02
CA TYR A 96 13.20 -6.85 5.41
C TYR A 96 12.19 -6.22 6.38
N THR A 97 12.02 -6.89 7.51
CA THR A 97 11.20 -6.39 8.61
C THR A 97 11.93 -6.55 9.92
N PHE A 98 11.67 -5.62 10.84
CA PHE A 98 12.16 -5.72 12.19
C PHE A 98 11.40 -6.82 12.93
N THR A 99 12.10 -7.86 13.40
CA THR A 99 11.48 -9.05 13.99
C THR A 99 10.66 -8.77 15.26
N GLY A 100 10.97 -7.69 15.98
CA GLY A 100 10.29 -7.36 17.24
C GLY A 100 8.88 -6.80 17.09
N ASN A 101 8.69 -5.82 16.20
CA ASN A 101 7.42 -5.09 16.03
C ASN A 101 6.84 -5.20 14.61
N GLY A 102 7.55 -5.86 13.71
CA GLY A 102 7.11 -6.08 12.36
C GLY A 102 7.37 -4.95 11.38
N SER A 103 7.90 -3.80 11.83
CA SER A 103 8.10 -2.61 11.00
C SER A 103 8.91 -2.93 9.75
N TRP A 104 8.54 -2.32 8.64
CA TRP A 104 9.27 -2.41 7.39
C TRP A 104 10.56 -1.61 7.51
N ILE A 105 11.65 -2.21 7.06
CA ILE A 105 12.95 -1.54 7.06
C ILE A 105 13.08 -0.78 5.74
N VAL A 106 13.31 0.52 5.83
CA VAL A 106 13.57 1.43 4.68
C VAL A 106 14.99 1.99 4.78
N GLN A 107 15.44 2.74 3.77
CA GLN A 107 16.84 3.19 3.69
C GLN A 107 17.31 3.96 4.94
N ASP A 108 16.46 4.85 5.45
CA ASP A 108 16.77 5.86 6.46
C ASP A 108 15.94 5.70 7.75
N GLY A 109 15.25 4.56 7.92
CA GLY A 109 14.42 4.33 9.10
C GLY A 109 13.56 3.07 9.03
N THR A 110 12.43 3.12 9.72
CA THR A 110 11.45 2.04 9.73
C THR A 110 10.05 2.59 9.57
N PHE A 111 9.20 1.89 8.83
CA PHE A 111 7.78 2.17 8.70
C PHE A 111 6.97 1.15 9.49
N SER A 112 6.23 1.60 10.49
CA SER A 112 5.51 0.77 11.46
C SER A 112 3.99 0.78 11.24
N LEU A 113 3.26 -0.02 12.04
CA LEU A 113 1.80 0.05 12.04
C LEU A 113 1.28 1.41 12.47
N ALA A 114 1.96 2.05 13.41
CA ALA A 114 1.56 3.36 13.92
C ALA A 114 1.67 4.40 12.80
N ASP A 115 2.76 4.38 12.02
CA ASP A 115 2.94 5.27 10.86
C ASP A 115 1.84 5.05 9.81
N LEU A 116 1.43 3.80 9.59
CA LEU A 116 0.31 3.47 8.71
C LEU A 116 -1.02 4.02 9.25
N ILE A 117 -1.31 3.82 10.55
CA ILE A 117 -2.53 4.34 11.19
C ILE A 117 -2.55 5.88 11.12
N ASP A 118 -1.42 6.53 11.36
CA ASP A 118 -1.31 7.99 11.29
C ASP A 118 -1.59 8.49 9.86
N ALA A 119 -1.16 7.75 8.83
CA ALA A 119 -1.51 8.06 7.44
C ALA A 119 -3.03 8.00 7.17
N PHE A 120 -3.78 7.14 7.87
CA PHE A 120 -5.25 7.13 7.77
C PHE A 120 -5.92 8.34 8.42
N GLN A 121 -5.27 8.98 9.39
CA GLN A 121 -5.81 10.17 10.08
C GLN A 121 -5.60 11.48 9.30
N GLU A 122 -4.90 11.43 8.16
CA GLU A 122 -4.71 12.59 7.30
C GLU A 122 -6.04 13.15 6.79
N THR A 123 -6.15 14.48 6.76
CA THR A 123 -7.42 15.17 6.47
C THR A 123 -7.98 14.80 5.10
N ASP A 124 -7.10 14.70 4.09
CA ASP A 124 -7.50 14.30 2.74
C ASP A 124 -7.93 12.84 2.66
N VAL A 125 -7.26 11.95 3.40
CA VAL A 125 -7.62 10.53 3.47
C VAL A 125 -8.98 10.36 4.14
N LEU A 126 -9.19 10.98 5.31
CA LEU A 126 -10.48 10.97 6.01
C LEU A 126 -11.62 11.56 5.17
N ARG A 127 -11.34 12.54 4.31
CA ARG A 127 -12.33 13.11 3.40
C ARG A 127 -12.75 12.12 2.32
N VAL A 128 -11.79 11.40 1.73
CA VAL A 128 -12.06 10.37 0.73
C VAL A 128 -12.80 9.18 1.35
N LEU A 129 -12.38 8.72 2.53
CA LEU A 129 -13.03 7.60 3.21
C LEU A 129 -14.50 7.91 3.56
N ARG A 130 -14.80 9.13 4.03
CA ARG A 130 -16.17 9.57 4.30
C ARG A 130 -17.03 9.72 3.06
N ALA A 131 -16.44 10.11 1.93
CA ALA A 131 -17.18 10.22 0.67
C ALA A 131 -17.57 8.84 0.11
N TYR A 132 -16.92 7.77 0.58
CA TYR A 132 -17.03 6.43 0.03
C TYR A 132 -17.15 5.37 1.15
N GLU A 133 -18.05 5.60 2.13
CA GLU A 133 -18.31 4.70 3.28
C GLU A 133 -18.61 3.24 2.86
N ASN A 134 -19.13 3.03 1.64
CA ASN A 134 -19.47 1.70 1.11
C ASN A 134 -18.30 0.95 0.45
N THR A 135 -17.14 1.59 0.30
CA THR A 135 -15.91 0.93 -0.15
C THR A 135 -14.92 0.96 0.98
N ILE A 136 -15.03 -0.06 1.84
CA ILE A 136 -14.02 -0.35 2.83
C ILE A 136 -12.68 -0.45 2.08
N PRO A 137 -11.66 0.39 2.36
CA PRO A 137 -10.29 0.13 1.94
C PRO A 137 -9.88 -1.21 2.50
N THR A 138 -10.13 -2.26 1.73
CA THR A 138 -9.55 -3.56 2.03
C THR A 138 -8.09 -3.43 1.65
N LEU A 139 -7.25 -3.14 2.65
CA LEU A 139 -5.82 -3.15 2.47
C LEU A 139 -5.36 -4.61 2.54
N TYR A 140 -4.73 -5.06 1.45
CA TYR A 140 -4.11 -6.36 1.38
C TYR A 140 -2.61 -6.17 1.61
N CYS A 141 -2.05 -6.87 2.59
CA CYS A 141 -0.64 -6.82 2.96
C CYS A 141 0.01 -8.19 2.72
N ASP A 142 0.61 -8.38 1.55
CA ASP A 142 1.31 -9.62 1.22
C ASP A 142 2.82 -9.51 1.43
N TYR A 143 3.41 -10.61 1.92
CA TYR A 143 4.85 -10.82 2.05
C TYR A 143 5.30 -11.79 0.98
N VAL A 144 6.25 -11.37 0.14
CA VAL A 144 6.94 -12.25 -0.80
C VAL A 144 8.29 -12.61 -0.17
N TYR A 145 8.51 -13.92 0.07
CA TYR A 145 9.80 -14.49 0.50
C TYR A 145 10.61 -14.94 -0.71
#